data_AF-A0A6I1VXP0-F1
#
_entry.id   AF-A0A6I1VXP0-F1
#
_cell.length_a   1.000
_cell.length_b   1.000
_cell.length_c   1.000
_cell.angle_alpha   90.00
_cell.angle_beta   90.00
_cell.angle_gamma   90.00
#
_symmetry.space_group_name_H-M   'P 1'
#
loop_
_entity.id
_entity.type
_entity.pdbx_description
1 polymer ?
#
loop_
_entity_poly.entity_id
_entity_poly.type
_entity_poly.pdbx_seq_one_letter_code
_entity_poly.pdbx_strand_id
1 'polypeptide(L)'
;SGHPVHLDLLDPAAEAAMGHIELAKWADLVLIAPATADLIARLAQGLANDLLTTLVLATDATVAIAPAMNQAMWRDPATQANT
;
A
#
# COMPACT_ATOMS: atom_id res chain seq x y z
N SER A 1 -2.60 -11.89 -13.62
CA SER A 1 -3.14 -10.63 -14.15
C SER A 1 -2.78 -10.38 -15.62
N GLY A 2 -1.70 -10.95 -16.17
CA GLY A 2 -1.27 -10.67 -17.55
C GLY A 2 -0.60 -9.29 -17.72
N HIS A 3 -0.49 -8.53 -16.63
CA HIS A 3 0.14 -7.21 -16.58
C HIS A 3 1.48 -7.30 -15.83
N PRO A 4 2.43 -6.40 -16.08
CA PRO A 4 3.68 -6.31 -15.33
C PRO A 4 3.45 -6.19 -13.82
N VAL A 5 4.38 -6.73 -13.03
CA VAL A 5 4.36 -6.66 -11.57
C VAL A 5 5.49 -5.73 -11.14
N HIS A 6 5.15 -4.69 -10.38
CA HIS A 6 6.11 -3.74 -9.83
C HIS A 6 6.38 -4.09 -8.37
N LEU A 7 7.67 -4.21 -7.99
CA LEU A 7 8.09 -4.61 -6.64
C LEU A 7 8.86 -3.49 -5.93
N ASP A 8 9.66 -2.73 -6.67
CA ASP A 8 10.57 -1.73 -6.10
C ASP A 8 10.11 -0.31 -6.37
N LEU A 9 10.36 0.58 -5.41
CA LEU A 9 10.04 2.02 -5.51
C LEU A 9 10.88 2.70 -6.60
N LEU A 10 12.13 2.27 -6.74
CA LEU A 10 13.13 2.79 -7.67
C LEU A 10 13.57 1.66 -8.59
N ASP A 11 12.72 1.30 -9.56
CA ASP A 11 13.17 0.49 -10.69
C ASP A 11 13.81 1.43 -11.73
N PRO A 12 15.12 1.30 -12.03
CA PRO A 12 15.79 2.13 -13.04
C PRO A 12 15.10 2.12 -14.42
N ALA A 13 14.35 1.06 -14.74
CA ALA A 13 13.55 1.00 -15.96
C ALA A 13 12.21 1.76 -15.87
N ALA A 14 11.65 1.95 -14.67
CA ALA A 14 10.39 2.67 -14.41
C ALA A 14 10.59 4.16 -14.08
N GLU A 15 11.77 4.53 -13.59
CA GLU A 15 12.17 5.92 -13.28
C GLU A 15 12.18 6.83 -14.50
N ALA A 16 12.40 6.30 -15.71
CA ALA A 16 12.36 7.07 -16.95
C ALA A 16 11.00 7.71 -17.27
N ALA A 17 9.92 7.28 -16.58
CA ALA A 17 8.55 7.72 -16.85
C ALA A 17 7.76 8.17 -15.61
N MET A 18 8.38 8.35 -14.43
CA MET A 18 7.63 8.72 -13.22
C MET A 18 6.58 7.64 -12.85
N GLY A 19 6.92 6.35 -13.06
CA GLY A 19 5.97 5.25 -13.13
C GLY A 19 5.14 5.00 -11.86
N HIS A 20 5.64 5.35 -10.67
CA HIS A 20 4.85 5.25 -9.43
C HIS A 20 3.70 6.26 -9.39
N ILE A 21 3.82 7.43 -10.03
CA ILE A 21 2.75 8.44 -10.10
C ILE A 21 1.69 8.02 -11.13
N GLU A 22 2.09 7.52 -12.30
CA GLU A 22 1.12 7.04 -13.29
C GLU A 22 0.35 5.81 -12.78
N LEU A 23 1.04 4.88 -12.11
CA LEU A 23 0.42 3.71 -11.50
C LEU A 23 -0.55 4.10 -10.36
N ALA A 24 -0.22 5.14 -9.57
CA ALA A 24 -1.12 5.67 -8.53
C ALA A 24 -2.41 6.23 -9.11
N LYS A 25 -2.32 6.91 -10.26
CA LYS A 25 -3.45 7.60 -10.89
C LYS A 25 -4.32 6.70 -11.77
N TRP A 26 -3.82 5.54 -12.16
CA TRP A 26 -4.54 4.62 -13.04
C TRP A 26 -5.68 3.88 -12.33
N ALA A 27 -5.52 3.57 -11.04
CA ALA A 27 -6.46 2.73 -10.33
C ALA A 27 -7.74 3.49 -9.95
N ASP A 28 -8.91 2.87 -10.15
CA ASP A 28 -10.16 3.30 -9.52
C ASP A 28 -10.27 2.78 -8.07
N LEU A 29 -9.60 1.66 -7.77
CA LEU A 29 -9.57 0.98 -6.48
C LEU A 29 -8.17 0.37 -6.24
N VAL A 30 -7.65 0.55 -5.03
CA VAL A 30 -6.47 -0.16 -4.52
C VAL A 30 -6.93 -1.17 -3.47
N LEU A 31 -6.78 -2.47 -3.77
CA LEU A 31 -7.08 -3.55 -2.83
C LEU A 31 -5.77 -4.12 -2.25
N ILE A 32 -5.63 -4.02 -0.93
CA ILE A 32 -4.48 -4.57 -0.19
C ILE A 32 -4.91 -5.86 0.52
N ALA A 33 -4.48 -7.00 0.00
CA ALA A 33 -4.81 -8.31 0.55
C ALA A 33 -3.63 -9.29 0.39
N PRO A 34 -3.04 -9.80 1.49
CA PRO A 34 -3.32 -9.47 2.89
C PRO A 34 -2.75 -8.11 3.32
N ALA A 35 -3.44 -7.41 4.22
CA ALA A 35 -2.91 -6.24 4.94
C ALA A 35 -2.41 -6.66 6.33
N THR A 36 -1.09 -6.63 6.54
CA THR A 36 -0.48 -6.94 7.84
C THR A 36 -0.61 -5.77 8.81
N ALA A 37 -0.46 -6.02 10.13
CA ALA A 37 -0.52 -4.96 11.14
C ALA A 37 0.52 -3.85 10.88
N ASP A 38 1.73 -4.26 10.47
CA ASP A 38 2.83 -3.37 10.13
C ASP A 38 2.50 -2.46 8.93
N LEU A 39 1.93 -3.02 7.86
CA LEU A 39 1.50 -2.22 6.73
C LEU A 39 0.37 -1.24 7.11
N ILE A 40 -0.64 -1.71 7.85
CA ILE A 40 -1.74 -0.85 8.32
C ILE A 40 -1.21 0.30 9.17
N ALA A 41 -0.26 0.03 10.08
CA ALA A 41 0.38 1.06 10.87
C ALA A 41 1.12 2.09 10.01
N ARG A 42 1.88 1.65 8.99
CA ARG A 42 2.55 2.58 8.08
C ARG A 42 1.57 3.45 7.31
N LEU A 43 0.48 2.88 6.82
CA LEU A 43 -0.57 3.62 6.10
C LEU A 43 -1.27 4.65 7.01
N ALA A 44 -1.67 4.24 8.21
CA ALA A 44 -2.33 5.12 9.18
C ALA A 44 -1.44 6.32 9.58
N GLN A 45 -0.12 6.14 9.57
CA GLN A 45 0.85 7.19 9.92
C GLN A 45 1.40 7.94 8.70
N GLY A 46 0.94 7.64 7.48
CA GLY A 46 1.40 8.31 6.26
C GLY A 46 2.87 8.06 5.91
N LEU A 47 3.43 6.90 6.29
CA LEU A 47 4.80 6.53 5.97
C LEU A 47 4.90 5.97 4.55
N ALA A 48 5.75 6.57 3.71
CA ALA A 48 5.94 6.21 2.30
C ALA A 48 7.36 5.62 2.06
N ASN A 49 7.61 4.45 2.64
CA ASN A 49 8.95 3.83 2.66
C ASN A 49 9.17 2.82 1.54
N ASP A 50 8.10 2.39 0.87
CA ASP A 50 8.12 1.39 -0.21
C ASP A 50 7.16 1.81 -1.34
N LEU A 51 7.17 1.08 -2.46
CA LEU A 51 6.33 1.38 -3.62
C LEU A 51 4.84 1.42 -3.25
N LEU A 52 4.36 0.42 -2.50
CA LEU A 52 2.95 0.28 -2.15
C LEU A 52 2.48 1.44 -1.26
N THR A 53 3.23 1.75 -0.21
CA THR A 53 2.89 2.83 0.72
C THR A 53 2.98 4.19 0.06
N THR A 54 3.94 4.39 -0.85
CA THR A 54 4.04 5.61 -1.67
C THR A 54 2.85 5.74 -2.63
N LEU A 55 2.46 4.64 -3.30
CA LEU A 55 1.27 4.60 -4.16
C LEU A 55 -0.01 4.97 -3.41
N VAL A 56 -0.23 4.34 -2.26
CA VAL A 56 -1.43 4.56 -1.44
C VAL A 56 -1.49 5.99 -0.92
N LEU A 57 -0.35 6.60 -0.59
CA LEU A 57 -0.31 8.00 -0.16
C LEU A 57 -0.56 8.98 -1.32
N ALA A 58 -0.22 8.61 -2.55
CA ALA A 58 -0.30 9.48 -3.73
C ALA A 58 -1.55 9.25 -4.60
N THR A 59 -2.37 8.24 -4.32
CA THR A 59 -3.55 7.90 -5.13
C THR A 59 -4.80 8.64 -4.64
N ASP A 60 -5.65 9.04 -5.60
CA ASP A 60 -7.01 9.51 -5.33
C ASP A 60 -8.03 8.35 -5.34
N ALA A 61 -7.58 7.13 -5.62
CA ALA A 61 -8.42 5.93 -5.69
C ALA A 61 -9.00 5.56 -4.32
N THR A 62 -10.12 4.82 -4.33
CA THR A 62 -10.60 4.21 -3.09
C THR A 62 -9.60 3.15 -2.64
N VAL A 63 -9.22 3.16 -1.36
CA VAL A 63 -8.32 2.16 -0.79
C VAL A 63 -9.12 1.21 0.10
N ALA A 64 -9.09 -0.08 -0.24
CA ALA A 64 -9.70 -1.15 0.55
C ALA A 64 -8.60 -2.08 1.09
N ILE A 65 -8.66 -2.39 2.38
CA ILE A 65 -7.71 -3.28 3.04
C ILE A 65 -8.40 -4.55 3.53
N ALA A 66 -7.72 -5.69 3.43
CA ALA A 66 -8.14 -6.97 3.99
C ALA A 66 -7.16 -7.41 5.09
N PRO A 67 -7.39 -7.02 6.36
CA PRO A 67 -6.47 -7.31 7.46
C PRO A 67 -6.26 -8.81 7.66
N ALA A 68 -5.00 -9.24 7.77
CA ALA A 68 -4.64 -10.61 8.07
C ALA A 68 -3.44 -10.65 9.04
N MET A 69 -3.71 -11.10 10.26
CA MET A 69 -2.74 -11.20 11.35
C MET A 69 -3.27 -12.14 12.43
N ASN A 70 -2.40 -12.53 13.38
CA ASN A 70 -2.86 -13.33 14.51
C ASN A 70 -3.82 -12.53 15.42
N GLN A 71 -4.65 -13.23 16.20
CA GLN A 71 -5.67 -12.57 17.02
C GLN A 71 -5.08 -11.67 18.12
N ALA A 72 -3.87 -11.94 18.61
CA ALA A 72 -3.24 -11.12 19.64
C ALA A 72 -2.81 -9.77 19.06
N MET A 73 -2.22 -9.76 17.87
CA MET A 73 -1.88 -8.55 17.12
C MET A 73 -3.14 -7.75 16.77
N TRP A 74 -4.21 -8.43 16.34
CA TRP A 74 -5.49 -7.76 16.04
C TRP A 74 -6.07 -7.07 17.28
N ARG A 75 -6.07 -7.73 18.44
CA ARG A 75 -6.60 -7.15 19.69
C ARG A 75 -5.71 -6.06 20.31
N ASP A 76 -4.48 -5.88 19.81
CA ASP A 76 -3.60 -4.85 20.33
C ASP A 76 -4.23 -3.45 20.12
N PRO A 77 -4.25 -2.58 21.16
CA PRO A 77 -4.86 -1.27 21.05
C PRO A 77 -4.26 -0.39 19.94
N ALA A 78 -2.96 -0.52 19.64
CA ALA A 78 -2.33 0.25 18.58
C ALA A 78 -2.80 -0.22 17.20
N THR A 79 -2.95 -1.53 17.01
CA THR A 79 -3.50 -2.09 15.77
C THR A 79 -4.94 -1.66 15.55
N GLN A 80 -5.77 -1.68 16.60
CA GLN A 80 -7.15 -1.21 16.54
C GLN A 80 -7.26 0.29 16.26
N ALA A 81 -6.33 1.12 16.77
CA ALA A 81 -6.32 2.55 16.50
C ALA A 81 -5.90 2.89 15.05
N ASN A 82 -5.17 2.00 14.38
CA ASN A 82 -4.71 2.19 13.00
C ASN A 82 -5.68 1.62 11.94
N THR A 83 -6.71 0.87 12.34
CA THR A 83 -7.68 0.23 11.43
C THR A 83 -9.01 0.95 11.47
#